data_AF-A0A1G3QHZ1-F1
#
_entry.id   AF-A0A1G3QHZ1-F1
#
_cell.length_a   1.000
_cell.length_b   1.000
_cell.length_c   1.000
_cell.angle_alpha   90.00
_cell.angle_beta   90.00
_cell.angle_gamma   90.00
#
_symmetry.space_group_name_H-M   'P 1'
#
loop_
_entity.id
_entity.type
_entity.pdbx_description
1 polymer ?
#
loop_
_entity_poly.entity_id
_entity_poly.type
_entity_poly.pdbx_seq_one_letter_code
_entity_poly.pdbx_strand_id
1 'polypeptide(L)'
;MVMGAMVHDIGKISIPSEFLNKPRLLTRAEFEMIKVHPVIGHDILKTIDFPWPIADMIRSHHERIDGSGYPAALTGPRYRSRRAS
;
A
#
# COMPACT_ATOMS: atom_id res chain seq x y z
N MET A 1 4.64 -9.67 -11.69
CA MET A 1 3.42 -9.00 -12.20
C MET A 1 3.75 -7.54 -12.49
N VAL A 2 3.89 -7.19 -13.77
CA VAL A 2 4.36 -5.86 -14.20
C VAL A 2 3.34 -4.76 -13.86
N MET A 3 2.05 -5.03 -14.06
CA MET A 3 0.99 -4.03 -13.85
C MET A 3 0.91 -3.54 -12.40
N GLY A 4 0.87 -4.46 -11.43
CA GLY A 4 0.84 -4.08 -10.01
C GLY A 4 2.06 -3.25 -9.58
N ALA A 5 3.25 -3.56 -10.12
CA ALA A 5 4.46 -2.77 -9.85
C ALA A 5 4.40 -1.37 -10.47
N MET A 6 3.78 -1.21 -11.64
CA MET A 6 3.61 0.11 -12.28
C MET A 6 2.69 1.04 -11.50
N VAL A 7 1.65 0.49 -10.85
CA VAL A 7 0.63 1.30 -10.16
C VAL A 7 0.66 1.22 -8.64
N HIS A 8 1.60 0.48 -8.02
CA HIS A 8 1.61 0.26 -6.57
C HIS A 8 1.57 1.54 -5.73
N ASP A 9 2.16 2.61 -6.25
CA ASP A 9 2.28 3.91 -5.60
C ASP A 9 1.19 4.92 -6.01
N ILE A 10 0.17 4.52 -6.78
CA ILE A 10 -0.86 5.45 -7.31
C ILE A 10 -1.54 6.28 -6.21
N GLY A 11 -1.68 5.72 -5.00
CA GLY A 11 -2.26 6.42 -3.85
C GLY A 11 -1.43 7.63 -3.38
N LYS A 12 -0.16 7.77 -3.78
CA LYS A 12 0.67 8.95 -3.48
C LYS A 12 0.10 10.24 -4.08
N ILE A 13 -0.83 10.16 -5.04
CA ILE A 13 -1.57 11.32 -5.56
C ILE A 13 -2.28 12.13 -4.47
N SER A 14 -2.65 11.49 -3.37
CA SER A 14 -3.28 12.12 -2.20
C SER A 14 -2.30 12.72 -1.20
N ILE A 15 -0.99 12.46 -1.37
CA ILE A 15 0.05 12.90 -0.45
C ILE A 15 0.60 14.24 -0.96
N PRO A 16 0.59 15.30 -0.13
CA PRO A 16 1.17 16.58 -0.52
C PRO A 16 2.63 16.43 -0.96
N SER A 17 3.00 17.11 -2.05
CA SER A 17 4.34 17.04 -2.65
C SER A 17 5.45 17.43 -1.67
N GLU A 18 5.13 18.31 -0.71
CA GLU A 18 6.02 18.69 0.38
C GLU A 18 6.46 17.51 1.24
N PHE A 19 5.68 16.43 1.37
CA PHE A 19 6.09 15.22 2.10
C PHE A 19 6.83 14.23 1.22
N LEU A 20 6.60 14.26 -0.10
CA LEU A 20 7.26 13.36 -1.05
C LEU A 20 8.69 13.80 -1.42
N ASN A 21 8.92 15.12 -1.47
CA ASN A 21 10.16 15.69 -2.03
C ASN A 21 11.11 16.28 -0.98
N LYS A 22 10.98 15.93 0.31
CA LYS A 22 11.87 16.50 1.34
C LYS A 22 13.31 16.01 1.12
N PRO A 23 14.32 16.90 1.13
CA PRO A 23 15.74 16.52 1.04
C PRO A 23 16.29 15.98 2.37
N ARG A 24 15.41 15.53 3.26
CA ARG A 24 15.75 14.99 4.58
C ARG A 24 14.90 13.77 4.88
N LEU A 25 15.35 12.97 5.85
CA LEU A 25 14.51 11.92 6.42
C LEU A 25 13.22 12.51 6.97
N LEU A 26 12.13 11.78 6.76
CA LEU A 26 10.83 12.09 7.32
C LEU A 26 10.85 11.84 8.81
N THR A 27 10.23 12.73 9.56
CA THR A 27 9.85 12.46 10.94
C THR A 27 8.87 11.31 10.98
N ARG A 28 8.74 10.67 12.14
CA ARG A 28 7.77 9.60 12.35
C ARG A 28 6.35 10.03 11.96
N ALA A 29 5.92 11.24 12.35
CA ALA A 29 4.59 11.76 12.03
C ALA A 29 4.37 11.95 10.53
N GLU A 30 5.38 12.48 9.81
CA GLU A 30 5.32 12.62 8.36
C GLU A 30 5.26 11.27 7.67
N PHE A 31 6.01 10.29 8.16
CA PHE A 31 5.98 8.94 7.62
C PHE A 31 4.63 8.25 7.83
N GLU A 32 3.98 8.43 8.99
CA GLU A 32 2.61 7.92 9.20
C GLU A 32 1.61 8.50 8.20
N MET A 33 1.77 9.75 7.79
CA MET A 33 0.93 10.31 6.72
C MET A 33 1.18 9.63 5.37
N ILE A 34 2.43 9.31 5.03
CA ILE A 34 2.72 8.60 3.78
C ILE A 34 2.16 7.16 3.79
N LYS A 35 2.12 6.49 4.95
CA LYS A 35 1.63 5.11 5.07
C LYS A 35 0.16 4.91 4.66
N VAL A 36 -0.61 5.98 4.46
CA VAL A 36 -1.99 5.90 3.97
C VAL A 36 -2.08 5.56 2.47
N HIS A 37 -1.02 5.79 1.69
CA HIS A 37 -1.06 5.64 0.23
C HIS A 37 -1.45 4.22 -0.26
N PRO A 38 -1.10 3.09 0.39
CA PRO A 38 -1.53 1.77 -0.07
C PRO A 38 -3.05 1.59 0.08
N VAL A 39 -3.65 2.19 1.13
CA VAL A 39 -5.09 2.16 1.37
C VAL A 39 -5.82 2.98 0.31
N ILE A 40 -5.32 4.18 0.02
CA ILE A 40 -5.91 5.05 -1.00
C ILE A 40 -5.75 4.43 -2.39
N GLY A 41 -4.59 3.87 -2.71
CA GLY A 41 -4.38 3.17 -3.98
C GLY A 41 -5.32 1.98 -4.17
N HIS A 42 -5.56 1.21 -3.10
CA HIS A 42 -6.60 0.18 -3.09
C HIS A 42 -7.99 0.76 -3.34
N ASP A 43 -8.37 1.85 -2.65
CA ASP A 43 -9.70 2.44 -2.80
C ASP A 43 -9.94 3.04 -4.19
N ILE A 44 -8.89 3.55 -4.85
CA ILE A 44 -8.95 3.99 -6.25
C ILE A 44 -9.18 2.81 -7.20
N LEU A 45 -8.50 1.67 -6.98
CA LEU A 45 -8.51 0.56 -7.92
C LEU A 45 -9.55 -0.53 -7.65
N LYS A 46 -10.12 -0.62 -6.43
CA LYS A 46 -11.07 -1.68 -6.05
C LYS A 46 -12.36 -1.70 -6.88
N THR A 47 -12.67 -0.59 -7.56
CA THR A 47 -13.86 -0.47 -8.42
C THR A 47 -13.59 -0.88 -9.86
N ILE A 48 -12.35 -1.20 -10.22
CA ILE A 48 -11.94 -1.59 -11.56
C ILE A 48 -11.80 -3.12 -11.59
N ASP A 49 -12.45 -3.74 -12.57
CA ASP A 49 -12.36 -5.18 -12.77
C ASP A 49 -11.03 -5.54 -13.46
N PHE A 50 -10.07 -6.01 -12.67
CA PHE A 50 -8.78 -6.48 -13.18
C PHE A 50 -8.79 -8.02 -13.21
N PRO A 51 -8.12 -8.65 -14.20
CA PRO A 51 -7.99 -10.12 -14.26
C PRO A 51 -7.31 -10.73 -13.02
N TRP A 52 -6.58 -9.90 -12.26
CA TRP A 52 -5.81 -10.27 -11.06
C TRP A 52 -6.18 -9.35 -9.91
N PRO A 53 -5.96 -9.74 -8.63
CA PRO A 53 -6.33 -8.93 -7.46
C PRO A 53 -5.37 -7.75 -7.24
N ILE A 54 -5.31 -6.83 -8.21
CA ILE A 54 -4.38 -5.70 -8.21
C ILE A 54 -4.64 -4.79 -7.01
N ALA A 55 -5.89 -4.47 -6.69
CA ALA A 55 -6.23 -3.62 -5.55
C ALA A 55 -5.69 -4.19 -4.22
N ASP A 56 -5.83 -5.49 -3.97
CA ASP A 56 -5.30 -6.14 -2.76
C ASP A 56 -3.77 -6.17 -2.73
N MET A 57 -3.15 -6.37 -3.89
CA MET A 57 -1.70 -6.31 -4.04
C MET A 57 -1.18 -4.92 -3.68
N ILE A 58 -1.82 -3.87 -4.18
CA ILE A 58 -1.49 -2.49 -3.82
C ILE A 58 -1.71 -2.25 -2.34
N ARG A 59 -2.83 -2.68 -1.76
CA ARG A 59 -3.05 -2.49 -0.33
C ARG A 59 -1.93 -3.08 0.54
N SER A 60 -1.38 -4.21 0.09
CA SER A 60 -0.49 -5.05 0.89
C SER A 60 0.99 -4.96 0.50
N HIS A 61 1.38 -4.10 -0.44
CA HIS A 61 2.76 -4.10 -0.97
C HIS A 61 3.83 -3.67 0.05
N HIS A 62 3.41 -3.06 1.17
CA HIS A 62 4.26 -2.73 2.32
C HIS A 62 4.06 -3.66 3.52
N GLU A 63 3.26 -4.72 3.39
CA GLU A 63 3.15 -5.76 4.41
C GLU A 63 4.44 -6.59 4.47
N ARG A 64 4.75 -7.10 5.66
CA ARG A 64 5.94 -7.92 5.91
C ARG A 64 5.52 -9.18 6.64
N ILE A 65 6.11 -10.33 6.29
CA ILE A 65 5.69 -11.65 6.79
C ILE A 65 5.74 -11.73 8.33
N ASP A 66 6.63 -10.96 8.95
CA ASP A 66 6.81 -10.85 10.40
C ASP A 66 5.78 -9.93 11.09
N GLY A 67 4.90 -9.27 10.34
CA GLY A 67 3.90 -8.33 10.86
C GLY A 67 4.41 -6.92 11.11
N SER A 68 5.68 -6.61 10.80
CA SER A 68 6.23 -5.24 10.95
C SER A 68 5.81 -4.26 9.85
N GLY A 69 5.07 -4.75 8.85
CA GLY A 69 4.55 -3.96 7.74
C GLY A 69 3.29 -3.17 8.08
N TYR A 70 2.73 -2.54 7.05
CA TYR A 70 1.52 -1.71 7.12
C TYR A 70 0.71 -1.88 5.82
N PRO A 71 -0.60 -1.55 5.81
CA PRO A 71 -1.40 -0.91 6.85
C PRO A 71 -2.01 -1.85 7.90
N ALA A 72 -2.10 -3.15 7.64
CA ALA A 72 -2.83 -4.12 8.47
C ALA A 72 -1.91 -4.99 9.36
N ALA A 73 -0.59 -4.82 9.27
CA ALA A 73 0.40 -5.55 10.07
C ALA A 73 0.19 -7.07 9.98
N LEU A 74 0.02 -7.56 8.75
CA LEU A 74 -0.35 -8.94 8.49
C LEU A 74 0.85 -9.87 8.67
N THR A 75 0.70 -10.88 9.51
CA THR A 75 1.64 -12.00 9.53
C THR A 75 1.40 -12.96 8.37
N GLY A 76 2.41 -13.72 7.97
CA GLY A 76 2.29 -14.72 6.88
C GLY A 76 1.03 -15.61 6.96
N PRO A 77 0.70 -16.20 8.14
CA PRO A 77 -0.54 -16.95 8.33
C PRO A 77 -1.82 -16.12 8.07
N ARG A 78 -1.88 -14.87 8.57
CA ARG A 78 -3.04 -13.97 8.38
C ARG A 78 -3.18 -13.48 6.94
N TYR A 79 -2.08 -13.31 6.23
CA TYR A 79 -2.10 -12.95 4.82
C TYR A 79 -2.72 -14.07 3.96
N ARG A 80 -2.35 -15.33 4.24
CA ARG A 80 -2.89 -16.48 3.53
C ARG A 80 -4.37 -16.70 3.79
N SER A 81 -4.83 -16.57 5.04
CA SER A 81 -6.24 -16.71 5.37
C SER A 81 -7.11 -15.67 4.66
N ARG A 82 -6.60 -14.45 4.46
CA ARG A 82 -7.29 -13.35 3.77
C ARG A 82 -7.54 -13.58 2.28
N ARG A 83 -6.71 -14.38 1.61
CA ARG A 83 -6.85 -14.69 0.17
C ARG A 83 -7.80 -15.87 -0.10
N ALA A 84 -8.17 -16.63 0.94
CA ALA A 84 -8.99 -17.83 0.83
C ALA A 84 -10.49 -17.58 1.08
N SER A 85 -10.87 -16.32 1.31
CA SER A 85 -12.21 -15.82 1.67
C SER A 85 -12.60 -14.71 0.73
#